data_AF-A0A1G1Y1N8-F1
#
_entry.id   AF-A0A1G1Y1N8-F1
#
_cell.length_a   1.000
_cell.length_b   1.000
_cell.length_c   1.000
_cell.angle_alpha   90.00
_cell.angle_beta   90.00
_cell.angle_gamma   90.00
#
_symmetry.space_group_name_H-M   'P 1'
#
loop_
_entity.id
_entity.type
_entity.pdbx_description
1 polymer ?
#
loop_
_entity_poly.entity_id
_entity_poly.type
_entity_poly.pdbx_seq_one_letter_code
_entity_poly.pdbx_strand_id
1 'polypeptide(L)'
;MDLLVSASIVSAFIAGVAALFAPCCITVLLPSYLGSIFHEKRKVFLMTFVFFLGILLVFLPLGLGLAAFGQVLSRYHNIIFAFGGAFLLLLGLSLIFGVHISLPFRVHPVLKANNVFSVFTLGIFSGIATTCCAPVLAGVFALSVLPGSLFWGSIYTLSYVLGMVSPLFFIALFLDKTEITKKFMAARKPLEFLLGKKRIRLTWTEAVSGVTFLAMGALTLFLAATNRLAVHSSYQININIYLTQLLDSLKGSIKFFPEWVWAIFFLMLFVIITIKAINLFKSQNTMSHLNKNNNVTTWVLIGVIIILVWALGNASNRGQSTDLAGAANPAVDSMAGHHTGGVKNSASTAKLEGLVGKVSPNFSLSDFDGNNYSLESLKGKNVVLFFNEGLMCYPACWNQIVALADDSRLEDTVVLSVVVDSAQDWQRAISKMPKLAEATVVFDTNREMSNAFGALTTPSSMHYGSLPGHTYIVIDKAGIVRHVYDDPNMAIHNNGLVNELGKIL
;
A
#
# COMPACT_ATOMS: atom_id res chain seq x y z
N MET A 1 -4.40 -9.28 18.19
CA MET A 1 -4.91 -8.77 16.91
C MET A 1 -5.27 -7.29 17.00
N ASP A 2 -5.68 -6.80 18.17
CA ASP A 2 -6.11 -5.41 18.36
C ASP A 2 -5.01 -4.39 17.99
N LEU A 3 -3.77 -4.57 18.48
CA LEU A 3 -2.64 -3.65 18.25
C LEU A 3 -2.29 -3.41 16.78
N LEU A 4 -2.53 -4.41 15.92
CA LEU A 4 -2.33 -4.27 14.47
C LEU A 4 -3.45 -3.48 13.81
N VAL A 5 -4.68 -3.65 14.29
CA VAL A 5 -5.87 -2.98 13.76
C VAL A 5 -5.81 -1.49 14.09
N SER A 6 -5.53 -1.13 15.34
CA SER A 6 -5.41 0.27 15.77
C SER A 6 -4.26 1.00 15.08
N ALA A 7 -3.08 0.37 14.97
CA ALA A 7 -1.95 0.91 14.23
C ALA A 7 -2.32 1.16 12.75
N SER A 8 -3.11 0.27 12.15
CA SER A 8 -3.59 0.40 10.76
C SER A 8 -4.61 1.53 10.58
N ILE A 9 -5.49 1.77 11.55
CA ILE A 9 -6.44 2.91 11.51
C ILE A 9 -5.68 4.24 11.56
N VAL A 10 -4.72 4.35 12.48
CA VAL A 10 -3.91 5.57 12.66
C VAL A 10 -3.02 5.80 11.46
N SER A 11 -2.37 4.76 10.93
CA SER A 11 -1.53 4.89 9.74
C SER A 11 -2.36 5.27 8.50
N ALA A 12 -3.56 4.71 8.32
CA ALA A 12 -4.46 5.09 7.23
C ALA A 12 -4.89 6.56 7.33
N PHE A 13 -5.19 7.05 8.54
CA PHE A 13 -5.52 8.46 8.76
C PHE A 13 -4.34 9.38 8.40
N ILE A 14 -3.15 9.08 8.90
CA ILE A 14 -1.93 9.86 8.63
C ILE A 14 -1.58 9.81 7.13
N ALA A 15 -1.73 8.64 6.50
CA ALA A 15 -1.54 8.47 5.05
C ALA A 15 -2.53 9.34 4.26
N GLY A 16 -3.77 9.47 4.71
CA GLY A 16 -4.76 10.40 4.13
C GLY A 16 -4.34 11.86 4.25
N VAL A 17 -3.84 12.27 5.42
CA VAL A 17 -3.32 13.62 5.63
C VAL A 17 -2.12 13.88 4.71
N ALA A 18 -1.18 12.95 4.63
CA ALA A 18 0.00 13.06 3.78
C ALA A 18 -0.35 13.07 2.28
N ALA A 19 -1.35 12.30 1.86
CA ALA A 19 -1.83 12.25 0.48
C ALA A 19 -2.32 13.61 -0.02
N LEU A 20 -2.93 14.43 0.85
CA LEU A 20 -3.36 15.78 0.48
C LEU A 20 -2.20 16.69 0.06
N PHE A 21 -1.02 16.51 0.65
CA PHE A 21 0.18 17.30 0.33
C PHE A 21 0.90 16.81 -0.92
N ALA A 22 0.50 15.67 -1.50
CA ALA A 22 1.06 15.22 -2.75
C ALA A 22 0.70 16.21 -3.88
N PRO A 23 1.65 16.53 -4.77
CA PRO A 23 1.48 17.59 -5.76
C PRO A 23 0.31 17.34 -6.73
N CYS A 24 -0.04 16.08 -7.00
CA CYS A 24 -1.18 15.76 -7.86
C CYS A 24 -2.53 15.93 -7.14
N CYS A 25 -2.57 15.61 -5.85
CA CYS A 25 -3.77 15.61 -5.02
C CYS A 25 -4.14 17.05 -4.60
N ILE A 26 -3.17 17.90 -4.22
CA ILE A 26 -3.41 19.31 -3.85
C ILE A 26 -3.98 20.14 -5.00
N THR A 27 -3.49 19.93 -6.23
CA THR A 27 -3.91 20.71 -7.41
C THR A 27 -5.36 20.47 -7.78
N VAL A 28 -5.92 19.29 -7.53
CA VAL A 28 -7.31 18.96 -7.91
C VAL A 28 -8.28 19.14 -6.73
N LEU A 29 -7.88 18.71 -5.53
CA LEU A 29 -8.71 18.80 -4.33
C LEU A 29 -8.96 20.26 -3.93
N LEU A 30 -7.91 21.09 -3.93
CA LEU A 30 -8.01 22.46 -3.41
C LEU A 30 -8.93 23.36 -4.25
N PRO A 31 -8.83 23.43 -5.60
CA PRO A 31 -9.73 24.25 -6.41
C PRO A 31 -11.17 23.74 -6.39
N SER A 32 -11.39 22.42 -6.41
CA SER A 32 -12.72 21.82 -6.34
C SER A 32 -13.41 22.14 -5.01
N TYR A 33 -12.65 22.08 -3.91
CA TYR A 33 -13.13 22.40 -2.58
C TYR A 33 -13.41 23.89 -2.37
N LEU A 34 -12.49 24.76 -2.80
CA LEU A 34 -12.69 26.20 -2.74
C LEU A 34 -13.90 26.61 -3.59
N GLY A 35 -14.05 26.03 -4.78
CA GLY A 35 -15.25 26.19 -5.61
C GLY A 35 -16.53 25.77 -4.89
N SER A 36 -16.50 24.74 -4.05
CA SER A 36 -17.63 24.32 -3.22
C SER A 36 -17.97 25.32 -2.09
N ILE A 37 -16.95 25.87 -1.41
CA ILE A 37 -17.11 26.80 -0.28
C ILE A 37 -17.71 28.14 -0.69
N PHE A 38 -17.29 28.68 -1.84
CA PHE A 38 -17.64 30.05 -2.23
C PHE A 38 -19.10 30.23 -2.63
N HIS A 39 -19.86 29.14 -2.86
CA HIS A 39 -21.25 29.24 -3.26
C HIS A 39 -22.18 29.61 -2.09
N GLU A 40 -21.90 29.20 -0.84
CA GLU A 40 -22.72 29.53 0.34
C GLU A 40 -21.88 29.51 1.64
N LYS A 41 -21.37 30.67 2.07
CA LYS A 41 -20.51 30.84 3.28
C LYS A 41 -21.07 30.24 4.57
N ARG A 42 -22.39 30.05 4.67
CA ARG A 42 -23.08 29.47 5.83
C ARG A 42 -23.36 27.96 5.72
N LYS A 43 -23.10 27.31 4.58
CA LYS A 43 -23.29 25.85 4.36
C LYS A 43 -21.99 25.10 4.06
N VAL A 44 -20.84 25.72 4.32
CA VAL A 44 -19.51 25.13 4.09
C VAL A 44 -19.42 23.71 4.65
N PHE A 45 -19.87 23.51 5.88
CA PHE A 45 -19.84 22.21 6.53
C PHE A 45 -20.65 21.12 5.78
N LEU A 46 -21.87 21.44 5.38
CA LEU A 46 -22.75 20.50 4.68
C LEU A 46 -22.19 20.17 3.28
N MET A 47 -21.59 21.16 2.62
CA MET A 47 -20.92 20.95 1.34
C MET A 47 -19.64 20.11 1.49
N THR A 48 -18.86 20.30 2.56
CA THR A 48 -17.72 19.42 2.87
C THR A 48 -18.15 17.98 3.13
N PHE A 49 -19.28 17.76 3.81
CA PHE A 49 -19.81 16.41 4.04
C PHE A 49 -20.28 15.74 2.73
N VAL A 50 -20.96 16.49 1.86
CA VAL A 50 -21.38 16.01 0.54
C VAL A 50 -20.17 15.69 -0.36
N PHE A 51 -19.14 16.53 -0.29
CA PHE A 51 -17.86 16.30 -0.99
C PHE A 51 -17.16 15.03 -0.47
N PHE A 52 -17.12 14.84 0.85
CA PHE A 52 -16.62 13.63 1.51
C PHE A 52 -17.37 12.38 1.02
N LEU A 53 -18.71 12.45 0.92
CA LEU A 53 -19.53 11.32 0.47
C LEU A 53 -19.26 10.98 -1.00
N GLY A 54 -18.99 11.98 -1.84
CA GLY A 54 -18.58 11.79 -3.23
C GLY A 54 -17.24 11.06 -3.38
N ILE A 55 -16.24 11.44 -2.56
CA ILE A 55 -14.95 10.72 -2.52
C ILE A 55 -15.16 9.30 -1.98
N LEU A 56 -15.88 9.14 -0.88
CA LEU A 56 -16.14 7.84 -0.25
C LEU A 56 -16.82 6.86 -1.23
N LEU A 57 -17.73 7.35 -2.08
CA LEU A 57 -18.39 6.55 -3.12
C LEU A 57 -17.41 5.91 -4.10
N VAL A 58 -16.32 6.58 -4.44
CA VAL A 58 -15.31 6.07 -5.38
C VAL A 58 -14.34 5.13 -4.66
N PHE A 59 -13.92 5.47 -3.45
CA PHE A 59 -12.89 4.73 -2.72
C PHE A 59 -13.41 3.45 -2.06
N LEU A 60 -14.67 3.43 -1.61
CA LEU A 60 -15.25 2.26 -0.94
C LEU A 60 -15.34 1.03 -1.86
N PRO A 61 -15.84 1.13 -3.12
CA PRO A 61 -15.81 0.01 -4.06
C PRO A 61 -14.39 -0.39 -4.46
N LEU A 62 -13.47 0.56 -4.58
CA LEU A 62 -12.06 0.27 -4.88
C LEU A 62 -11.41 -0.52 -3.74
N GLY A 63 -11.66 -0.14 -2.49
CA GLY A 63 -11.17 -0.84 -1.29
C GLY A 63 -11.74 -2.25 -1.14
N LEU A 64 -13.06 -2.42 -1.38
CA LEU A 64 -13.74 -3.71 -1.27
C LEU A 64 -13.49 -4.64 -2.47
N GLY A 65 -13.27 -4.07 -3.66
CA GLY A 65 -13.11 -4.82 -4.91
C GLY A 65 -11.70 -5.38 -5.14
N LEU A 66 -10.75 -5.08 -4.26
CA LEU A 66 -9.33 -5.34 -4.46
C LEU A 66 -8.93 -6.80 -4.59
N ALA A 67 -9.63 -7.73 -3.94
CA ALA A 67 -9.34 -9.15 -4.09
C ALA A 67 -9.53 -9.62 -5.55
N ALA A 68 -10.53 -9.07 -6.25
CA ALA A 68 -10.77 -9.35 -7.67
C ALA A 68 -9.96 -8.43 -8.59
N PHE A 69 -9.81 -7.15 -8.23
CA PHE A 69 -9.12 -6.16 -9.05
C PHE A 69 -7.60 -6.31 -9.02
N GLY A 70 -7.03 -6.77 -7.90
CA GLY A 70 -5.58 -6.94 -7.72
C GLY A 70 -4.97 -7.96 -8.68
N GLN A 71 -5.69 -9.04 -8.98
CA GLN A 71 -5.24 -10.05 -9.94
C GLN A 71 -5.21 -9.51 -11.38
N VAL A 72 -6.21 -8.70 -11.76
CA VAL A 72 -6.26 -8.03 -13.06
C VAL A 72 -5.18 -6.94 -13.15
N LEU A 73 -5.02 -6.14 -12.09
CA LEU A 73 -4.02 -5.09 -12.00
C LEU A 73 -2.60 -5.66 -12.09
N SER A 74 -2.32 -6.83 -11.52
CA SER A 74 -1.03 -7.50 -11.62
C SER A 74 -0.74 -7.97 -13.06
N ARG A 75 -1.74 -8.49 -13.78
CA ARG A 75 -1.57 -8.92 -15.18
C ARG A 75 -1.42 -7.73 -16.16
N TYR A 76 -2.12 -6.63 -15.91
CA TYR A 76 -2.16 -5.46 -16.80
C TYR A 76 -1.40 -4.24 -16.27
N HIS A 77 -0.55 -4.41 -15.26
CA HIS A 77 0.12 -3.31 -14.54
C HIS A 77 0.81 -2.33 -15.50
N ASN A 78 1.66 -2.84 -16.40
CA ASN A 78 2.35 -2.00 -17.38
C ASN A 78 1.40 -1.23 -18.30
N ILE A 79 0.31 -1.86 -18.75
CA ILE A 79 -0.64 -1.24 -19.68
C ILE A 79 -1.46 -0.16 -18.97
N ILE A 80 -1.92 -0.43 -17.75
CA ILE A 80 -2.71 0.50 -16.94
C ILE A 80 -1.86 1.72 -16.55
N PHE A 81 -0.61 1.51 -16.10
CA PHE A 81 0.29 2.60 -15.73
C PHE A 81 0.78 3.39 -16.94
N ALA A 82 1.02 2.74 -18.09
CA ALA A 82 1.34 3.44 -19.34
C ALA A 82 0.17 4.33 -19.80
N PHE A 83 -1.07 3.82 -19.73
CA PHE A 83 -2.25 4.60 -20.07
C PHE A 83 -2.46 5.78 -19.11
N GLY A 84 -2.31 5.56 -17.80
CA GLY A 84 -2.39 6.61 -16.79
C GLY A 84 -1.30 7.68 -16.96
N GLY A 85 -0.06 7.27 -17.22
CA GLY A 85 1.06 8.17 -17.50
C GLY A 85 0.86 8.99 -18.77
N ALA A 86 0.36 8.38 -19.85
CA ALA A 86 0.03 9.07 -21.10
C ALA A 86 -1.10 10.10 -20.89
N PHE A 87 -2.13 9.75 -20.11
CA PHE A 87 -3.21 10.67 -19.78
C PHE A 87 -2.72 11.86 -18.93
N LEU A 88 -1.87 11.62 -17.92
CA LEU A 88 -1.25 12.66 -17.11
C LEU A 88 -0.35 13.59 -17.93
N LEU A 89 0.42 13.03 -18.88
CA LEU A 89 1.20 13.82 -19.84
C LEU A 89 0.31 14.75 -20.66
N LEU A 90 -0.81 14.24 -21.18
CA LEU A 90 -1.76 15.02 -21.96
C LEU A 90 -2.36 16.16 -21.14
N LEU A 91 -2.79 15.88 -19.90
CA LEU A 91 -3.31 16.91 -18.99
C LEU A 91 -2.25 17.96 -18.63
N GLY A 92 -1.02 17.54 -18.35
CA GLY A 92 0.11 18.46 -18.09
C GLY A 92 0.40 19.36 -19.27
N LEU A 93 0.38 18.81 -20.49
CA LEU A 93 0.58 19.57 -21.72
C LEU A 93 -0.57 20.57 -21.95
N SER A 94 -1.83 20.15 -21.74
CA SER A 94 -3.00 21.03 -21.84
C SER A 94 -2.94 22.21 -20.88
N LEU A 95 -2.46 22.00 -19.64
CA LEU A 95 -2.25 23.04 -18.64
C LEU A 95 -1.19 24.05 -19.08
N ILE A 96 -0.05 23.60 -19.62
CA ILE A 96 1.04 24.48 -20.08
C ILE A 96 0.66 25.25 -21.35
N PHE A 97 -0.08 24.65 -22.27
CA PHE A 97 -0.54 25.35 -23.48
C PHE A 97 -1.68 26.34 -23.19
N GLY A 98 -2.22 26.35 -21.97
CA GLY A 98 -3.38 27.18 -21.57
C GLY A 98 -4.59 26.97 -22.47
N VAL A 99 -4.63 25.85 -23.20
CA VAL A 99 -5.81 25.38 -23.91
C VAL A 99 -6.59 24.61 -22.88
N HIS A 100 -7.37 25.32 -22.08
CA HIS A 100 -8.46 24.69 -21.35
C HIS A 100 -9.35 24.11 -22.44
N ILE A 101 -9.27 22.80 -22.66
CA ILE A 101 -10.25 22.09 -23.46
C ILE A 101 -11.53 22.20 -22.65
N SER A 102 -12.24 23.31 -22.86
CA SER A 102 -13.65 23.40 -22.58
C SER A 102 -14.29 22.41 -23.54
N LEU A 103 -14.29 21.14 -23.14
CA LEU A 103 -15.11 20.12 -23.75
C LEU A 103 -16.48 20.77 -23.98
N PRO A 104 -17.07 20.65 -25.17
CA PRO A 104 -18.41 21.15 -25.47
C PRO A 104 -19.47 20.29 -24.75
N PHE A 105 -19.22 19.91 -23.50
CA PHE A 105 -20.26 19.54 -22.57
C PHE A 105 -21.07 20.80 -22.31
N ARG A 106 -22.11 20.99 -23.13
CA ARG A 106 -23.27 21.82 -22.79
C ARG A 106 -23.89 21.25 -21.53
N VAL A 107 -23.30 21.56 -20.38
CA VAL A 107 -23.97 21.39 -19.10
C VAL A 107 -25.07 22.43 -19.09
N HIS A 108 -26.31 21.97 -19.30
CA HIS A 108 -27.48 22.85 -19.28
C HIS A 108 -27.44 23.73 -18.01
N PRO A 109 -27.84 25.01 -18.09
CA PRO A 109 -27.79 25.97 -16.97
C PRO A 109 -28.67 25.61 -15.76
N VAL A 110 -29.24 24.41 -15.72
CA VAL A 110 -30.08 23.89 -14.64
C VAL A 110 -29.24 23.39 -13.44
N LEU A 111 -27.91 23.32 -13.58
CA LEU A 111 -26.99 23.13 -12.44
C LEU A 111 -26.76 24.40 -11.61
N LYS A 112 -27.38 25.54 -11.99
CA LYS A 112 -27.29 26.80 -11.25
C LYS A 112 -28.14 26.82 -9.97
N ALA A 113 -28.95 25.78 -9.70
CA ALA A 113 -29.92 25.77 -8.59
C ALA A 113 -29.84 24.60 -7.59
N ASN A 114 -29.01 23.56 -7.81
CA ASN A 114 -28.86 22.46 -6.83
C ASN A 114 -27.40 22.36 -6.34
N ASN A 115 -27.06 23.21 -5.36
CA ASN A 115 -25.71 23.30 -4.77
C ASN A 115 -25.16 21.96 -4.27
N VAL A 116 -26.02 21.04 -3.82
CA VAL A 116 -25.60 19.73 -3.27
C VAL A 116 -25.13 18.77 -4.37
N PHE A 117 -25.84 18.67 -5.49
CA PHE A 117 -25.49 17.71 -6.55
C PHE A 117 -24.19 18.10 -7.25
N SER A 118 -23.98 19.39 -7.50
CA SER A 118 -22.73 19.90 -8.10
C SER A 118 -21.51 19.56 -7.23
N VAL A 119 -21.60 19.80 -5.92
CA VAL A 119 -20.52 19.49 -4.97
C VAL A 119 -20.27 17.98 -4.87
N PHE A 120 -21.32 17.16 -4.92
CA PHE A 120 -21.18 15.71 -4.95
C PHE A 120 -20.43 15.22 -6.20
N THR A 121 -20.80 15.74 -7.38
CA THR A 121 -20.12 15.39 -8.64
C THR A 121 -18.66 15.87 -8.68
N LEU A 122 -18.37 17.04 -8.09
CA LEU A 122 -16.99 17.52 -7.90
C LEU A 122 -16.20 16.60 -6.96
N GLY A 123 -16.83 16.06 -5.91
CA GLY A 123 -16.25 15.05 -5.03
C GLY A 123 -15.89 13.75 -5.75
N ILE A 124 -16.80 13.23 -6.58
CA ILE A 124 -16.54 12.03 -7.41
C ILE A 124 -15.38 12.27 -8.37
N PHE A 125 -15.42 13.38 -9.11
CA PHE A 125 -14.35 13.73 -10.05
C PHE A 125 -13.00 13.87 -9.35
N SER A 126 -12.99 14.54 -8.19
CA SER A 126 -11.79 14.66 -7.36
C SER A 126 -11.30 13.30 -6.88
N GLY A 127 -12.20 12.41 -6.46
CA GLY A 127 -11.84 11.08 -6.01
C GLY A 127 -11.20 10.22 -7.11
N ILE A 128 -11.72 10.31 -8.34
CA ILE A 128 -11.13 9.65 -9.51
C ILE A 128 -9.75 10.24 -9.82
N ALA A 129 -9.59 11.57 -9.73
CA ALA A 129 -8.31 12.22 -9.97
C ALA A 129 -7.24 11.87 -8.92
N THR A 130 -7.64 11.68 -7.65
CA THR A 130 -6.77 11.26 -6.54
C THR A 130 -6.17 9.85 -6.75
N THR A 131 -6.66 9.07 -7.72
CA THR A 131 -6.01 7.80 -8.09
C THR A 131 -4.56 7.97 -8.58
N CYS A 132 -4.15 9.19 -8.95
CA CYS A 132 -2.73 9.53 -9.19
C CYS A 132 -1.83 9.30 -7.98
N CYS A 133 -2.38 9.31 -6.76
CA CYS A 133 -1.71 8.98 -5.50
C CYS A 133 -1.71 7.44 -5.24
N ALA A 134 -1.76 6.62 -6.31
CA ALA A 134 -1.88 5.16 -6.29
C ALA A 134 -0.91 4.43 -5.33
N PRO A 135 0.37 4.83 -5.17
CA PRO A 135 1.27 4.14 -4.24
C PRO A 135 0.80 4.23 -2.78
N VAL A 136 0.28 5.39 -2.37
CA VAL A 136 -0.23 5.61 -1.00
C VAL A 136 -1.52 4.83 -0.81
N LEU A 137 -2.40 4.85 -1.82
CA LEU A 137 -3.64 4.10 -1.84
C LEU A 137 -3.40 2.58 -1.71
N ALA A 138 -2.43 2.05 -2.46
CA ALA A 138 -2.04 0.65 -2.43
C ALA A 138 -1.58 0.21 -1.03
N GLY A 139 -0.83 1.06 -0.31
CA GLY A 139 -0.43 0.79 1.07
C GLY A 139 -1.62 0.64 2.02
N VAL A 140 -2.57 1.58 1.99
CA VAL A 140 -3.79 1.52 2.83
C VAL A 140 -4.66 0.31 2.49
N PHE A 141 -4.70 -0.04 1.21
CA PHE A 141 -5.41 -1.19 0.71
C PHE A 141 -4.77 -2.51 1.10
N ALA A 142 -3.44 -2.62 1.09
CA ALA A 142 -2.73 -3.77 1.63
C ALA A 142 -3.04 -3.95 3.13
N LEU A 143 -3.04 -2.86 3.90
CA LEU A 143 -3.46 -2.87 5.31
C LEU A 143 -4.91 -3.34 5.50
N SER A 144 -5.76 -3.10 4.50
CA SER A 144 -7.17 -3.50 4.52
C SER A 144 -7.42 -4.98 4.29
N VAL A 145 -6.47 -5.67 3.68
CA VAL A 145 -6.54 -7.13 3.47
C VAL A 145 -6.08 -7.89 4.72
N LEU A 146 -5.19 -7.31 5.54
CA LEU A 146 -4.63 -7.94 6.76
C LEU A 146 -5.67 -8.59 7.68
N PRO A 147 -6.78 -7.91 8.07
CA PRO A 147 -7.76 -8.51 8.97
C PRO A 147 -8.73 -9.51 8.31
N GLY A 148 -8.63 -9.76 6.98
CA GLY A 148 -9.47 -10.71 6.25
C GLY A 148 -10.97 -10.39 6.20
N SER A 149 -11.41 -9.29 6.82
CA SER A 149 -12.81 -8.91 6.95
C SER A 149 -13.10 -7.63 6.16
N LEU A 150 -14.14 -7.71 5.33
CA LEU A 150 -14.69 -6.59 4.56
C LEU A 150 -15.07 -5.40 5.46
N PHE A 151 -15.42 -5.67 6.72
CA PHE A 151 -15.78 -4.65 7.70
C PHE A 151 -14.57 -3.76 8.04
N TRP A 152 -13.43 -4.37 8.35
CA TRP A 152 -12.21 -3.65 8.71
C TRP A 152 -11.63 -2.89 7.52
N GLY A 153 -11.68 -3.45 6.31
CA GLY A 153 -11.26 -2.74 5.10
C GLY A 153 -12.08 -1.48 4.80
N SER A 154 -13.39 -1.52 5.10
CA SER A 154 -14.26 -0.34 5.01
C SER A 154 -13.87 0.74 6.02
N ILE A 155 -13.55 0.33 7.26
CA ILE A 155 -13.13 1.25 8.34
C ILE A 155 -11.81 1.95 7.99
N TYR A 156 -10.83 1.24 7.45
CA TYR A 156 -9.56 1.88 7.07
C TYR A 156 -9.72 2.83 5.89
N THR A 157 -10.54 2.47 4.89
CA THR A 157 -10.87 3.36 3.77
C THR A 157 -11.57 4.63 4.27
N LEU A 158 -12.50 4.50 5.22
CA LEU A 158 -13.16 5.62 5.86
C LEU A 158 -12.16 6.52 6.62
N SER A 159 -11.25 5.90 7.40
CA SER A 159 -10.18 6.60 8.12
C SER A 159 -9.28 7.41 7.18
N TYR A 160 -8.89 6.81 6.06
CA TYR A 160 -8.09 7.46 5.02
C TYR A 160 -8.80 8.68 4.41
N VAL A 161 -10.07 8.55 4.02
CA VAL A 161 -10.85 9.66 3.45
C VAL A 161 -11.08 10.76 4.49
N LEU A 162 -11.32 10.41 5.76
CA LEU A 162 -11.40 11.37 6.86
C LEU A 162 -10.07 12.11 7.06
N GLY A 163 -8.94 11.41 6.94
CA GLY A 163 -7.60 12.00 6.96
C GLY A 163 -7.39 13.03 5.85
N MET A 164 -7.85 12.76 4.63
CA MET A 164 -7.76 13.72 3.51
C MET A 164 -8.65 14.96 3.73
N VAL A 165 -9.86 14.79 4.26
CA VAL A 165 -10.82 15.89 4.46
C VAL A 165 -10.49 16.75 5.68
N SER A 166 -9.81 16.19 6.69
CA SER A 166 -9.50 16.88 7.95
C SER A 166 -8.69 18.19 7.78
N PRO A 167 -7.54 18.21 7.07
CA PRO A 167 -6.79 19.45 6.86
C PRO A 167 -7.58 20.48 6.03
N LEU A 168 -8.36 19.99 5.06
CA LEU A 168 -9.19 20.81 4.19
C LEU A 168 -10.34 21.51 4.98
N PHE A 169 -10.91 20.79 5.93
CA PHE A 169 -11.87 21.30 6.90
C PHE A 169 -11.22 22.36 7.81
N PHE A 170 -10.00 22.10 8.28
CA PHE A 170 -9.25 23.03 9.13
C PHE A 170 -8.95 24.36 8.40
N ILE A 171 -8.55 24.27 7.12
CA ILE A 171 -8.35 25.43 6.25
C ILE A 171 -9.64 26.24 6.16
N ALA A 172 -10.79 25.59 5.94
CA ALA A 172 -12.06 26.29 5.83
C ALA A 172 -12.48 27.04 7.11
N LEU A 173 -12.20 26.49 8.29
CA LEU A 173 -12.47 27.16 9.57
C LEU A 173 -11.59 28.40 9.78
N PHE A 174 -10.32 28.34 9.35
CA PHE A 174 -9.38 29.46 9.47
C PHE A 174 -9.58 30.52 8.38
N LEU A 175 -10.07 30.12 7.21
CA LEU A 175 -10.32 31.02 6.08
C LEU A 175 -11.45 32.02 6.35
N ASP A 176 -12.42 31.65 7.21
CA ASP A 176 -13.56 32.51 7.57
C ASP A 176 -13.17 33.69 8.47
N LYS A 177 -12.03 33.62 9.17
CA LYS A 177 -11.61 34.64 10.15
C LYS A 177 -10.58 35.65 9.63
N THR A 178 -10.04 35.49 8.42
CA THR A 178 -8.84 36.24 8.00
C THR A 178 -8.96 36.86 6.61
N GLU A 179 -8.53 38.12 6.48
CA GLU A 179 -8.32 38.85 5.19
C GLU A 179 -7.27 38.17 4.26
N ILE A 180 -6.72 37.02 4.67
CA ILE A 180 -5.73 36.19 3.94
C ILE A 180 -6.25 35.78 2.57
N THR A 181 -7.56 35.60 2.40
CA THR A 181 -8.17 35.27 1.10
C THR A 181 -7.88 36.33 0.04
N LYS A 182 -7.90 37.63 0.40
CA LYS A 182 -7.59 38.72 -0.54
C LYS A 182 -6.10 38.75 -0.89
N LYS A 183 -5.20 38.46 0.06
CA LYS A 183 -3.74 38.34 -0.18
C LYS A 183 -3.37 37.13 -1.03
N PHE A 184 -4.02 35.98 -0.81
CA PHE A 184 -3.79 34.75 -1.57
C PHE A 184 -4.31 34.86 -3.01
N MET A 185 -5.45 35.53 -3.22
CA MET A 185 -5.92 35.87 -4.57
C MET A 185 -5.05 36.94 -5.26
N ALA A 186 -4.51 37.92 -4.52
CA ALA A 186 -3.57 38.90 -5.08
C ALA A 186 -2.23 38.28 -5.51
N ALA A 187 -1.84 37.13 -4.95
CA ALA A 187 -0.69 36.35 -5.39
C ALA A 187 -0.93 35.57 -6.71
N ARG A 188 -2.18 35.44 -7.17
CA ARG A 188 -2.55 34.86 -8.48
C ARG A 188 -2.51 35.88 -9.61
N LYS A 189 -1.54 36.79 -9.65
CA LYS A 189 -1.37 37.63 -10.85
C LYS A 189 -1.03 36.71 -12.03
N PRO A 190 -1.82 36.72 -13.12
CA PRO A 190 -1.51 35.92 -14.29
C PRO A 190 -0.22 36.44 -14.91
N LEU A 191 0.75 35.57 -15.16
CA LEU A 191 1.87 35.92 -16.01
C LEU A 191 1.38 35.85 -17.46
N GLU A 192 1.41 36.98 -18.14
CA GLU A 192 1.20 37.01 -19.58
C GLU A 192 2.54 36.64 -20.26
N PHE A 193 2.65 35.39 -20.74
CA PHE A 193 3.74 34.99 -21.63
C PHE A 193 3.25 35.02 -23.08
N LEU A 194 4.00 35.67 -23.95
CA LEU A 194 3.80 35.67 -25.40
C LEU A 194 4.57 34.49 -26.00
N LEU A 195 3.89 33.36 -26.23
CA LEU A 195 4.42 32.24 -27.01
C LEU A 195 3.84 32.32 -28.43
N GLY A 196 4.50 33.07 -29.32
CA GLY A 196 4.06 33.27 -30.71
C GLY A 196 2.83 34.19 -30.85
N LYS A 197 1.86 33.82 -31.72
CA LYS A 197 0.66 34.63 -32.06
C LYS A 197 -0.54 34.46 -31.09
N LYS A 198 -0.45 33.65 -30.04
CA LYS A 198 -1.52 33.46 -29.05
C LYS A 198 -1.09 33.99 -27.67
N ARG A 199 -1.93 34.84 -27.06
CA ARG A 199 -1.75 35.28 -25.68
C ARG A 199 -2.25 34.19 -24.74
N ILE A 200 -1.33 33.55 -24.01
CA ILE A 200 -1.68 32.52 -23.03
C ILE A 200 -1.59 33.17 -21.64
N ARG A 201 -2.70 33.14 -20.89
CA ARG A 201 -2.76 33.62 -19.50
C ARG A 201 -2.53 32.42 -18.60
N LEU A 202 -1.33 32.28 -18.04
CA LEU A 202 -1.02 31.22 -17.06
C LEU A 202 -0.85 31.82 -15.67
N THR A 203 -1.47 31.21 -14.67
CA THR A 203 -1.14 31.48 -13.27
C THR A 203 0.06 30.64 -12.84
N TRP A 204 0.84 31.14 -11.88
CA TRP A 204 1.98 30.39 -11.30
C TRP A 204 1.59 29.00 -10.80
N THR A 205 0.39 28.84 -10.24
CA THR A 205 -0.14 27.55 -9.76
C THR A 205 -0.43 26.56 -10.88
N GLU A 206 -0.90 27.03 -12.05
CA GLU A 206 -1.14 26.18 -13.22
C GLU A 206 0.17 25.75 -13.86
N ALA A 207 1.16 26.64 -13.92
CA ALA A 207 2.49 26.33 -14.43
C ALA A 207 3.19 25.27 -13.57
N VAL A 208 3.22 25.46 -12.25
CA VAL A 208 3.82 24.49 -11.31
C VAL A 208 3.11 23.13 -11.41
N SER A 209 1.78 23.12 -11.45
CA SER A 209 1.02 21.88 -11.57
C SER A 209 1.23 21.19 -12.92
N GLY A 210 1.23 21.95 -14.02
CA GLY A 210 1.45 21.42 -15.37
C GLY A 210 2.83 20.82 -15.53
N VAL A 211 3.88 21.50 -15.04
CA VAL A 211 5.25 20.97 -15.00
C VAL A 211 5.32 19.70 -14.16
N THR A 212 4.69 19.67 -12.98
CA THR A 212 4.70 18.48 -12.11
C THR A 212 3.99 17.29 -12.76
N PHE A 213 2.84 17.51 -13.41
CA PHE A 213 2.14 16.46 -14.16
C PHE A 213 2.92 15.96 -15.37
N LEU A 214 3.60 16.85 -16.09
CA LEU A 214 4.49 16.47 -17.19
C LEU A 214 5.69 15.66 -16.71
N ALA A 215 6.35 16.09 -15.64
CA ALA A 215 7.49 15.39 -15.07
C ALA A 215 7.10 14.00 -14.56
N MET A 216 6.02 13.90 -13.77
CA MET A 216 5.55 12.62 -13.24
C MET A 216 5.01 11.69 -14.34
N GLY A 217 4.29 12.23 -15.31
CA GLY A 217 3.78 11.48 -16.45
C GLY A 217 4.91 10.93 -17.35
N ALA A 218 5.91 11.77 -17.66
CA ALA A 218 7.08 11.36 -18.44
C ALA A 218 7.90 10.30 -17.70
N LEU A 219 8.12 10.48 -16.39
CA LEU A 219 8.80 9.52 -15.54
C LEU A 219 8.06 8.17 -15.53
N THR A 220 6.74 8.18 -15.32
CA THR A 220 5.91 6.96 -15.31
C THR A 220 5.97 6.25 -16.66
N LEU A 221 5.90 6.98 -17.78
CA LEU A 221 5.99 6.40 -19.11
C LEU A 221 7.37 5.79 -19.37
N PHE A 222 8.44 6.46 -18.93
CA PHE A 222 9.81 5.98 -19.04
C PHE A 222 10.05 4.71 -18.21
N LEU A 223 9.55 4.65 -16.97
CA LEU A 223 9.63 3.45 -16.13
C LEU A 223 8.79 2.30 -16.70
N ALA A 224 7.60 2.59 -17.23
CA ALA A 224 6.75 1.60 -17.87
C ALA A 224 7.40 1.03 -19.16
N ALA A 225 8.04 1.89 -19.97
CA ALA A 225 8.72 1.46 -21.20
C ALA A 225 9.97 0.60 -20.91
N THR A 226 10.64 0.83 -19.79
CA THR A 226 11.83 0.07 -19.40
C THR A 226 11.52 -1.20 -18.59
N ASN A 227 10.24 -1.50 -18.32
CA ASN A 227 9.81 -2.55 -17.38
C ASN A 227 10.48 -2.44 -16.00
N ARG A 228 10.93 -1.24 -15.60
CA ARG A 228 11.63 -0.96 -14.33
C ARG A 228 10.76 -0.18 -13.36
N LEU A 229 9.46 -0.49 -13.32
CA LEU A 229 8.55 0.10 -12.31
C LEU A 229 8.90 -0.36 -10.89
N ALA A 230 9.57 -1.52 -10.74
CA ALA A 230 10.20 -1.94 -9.50
C ALA A 230 11.60 -1.30 -9.37
N VAL A 231 11.74 -0.37 -8.43
CA VAL A 231 12.99 0.36 -8.18
C VAL A 231 13.98 -0.55 -7.46
N HIS A 232 14.77 -1.33 -8.22
CA HIS A 232 15.91 -2.08 -7.69
C HIS A 232 17.08 -1.15 -7.38
N SER A 233 17.04 -0.43 -6.26
CA SER A 233 18.22 0.34 -5.83
C SER A 233 18.60 0.04 -4.39
N SER A 234 19.91 0.03 -4.14
CA SER A 234 20.54 -0.02 -2.82
C SER A 234 20.05 1.06 -1.83
N TYR A 235 19.37 2.11 -2.32
CA TYR A 235 18.69 3.10 -1.49
C TYR A 235 17.45 2.55 -0.78
N GLN A 236 16.77 1.55 -1.36
CA GLN A 236 15.55 0.96 -0.79
C GLN A 236 15.85 0.27 0.55
N ILE A 237 16.97 -0.45 0.64
CA ILE A 237 17.44 -1.08 1.88
C ILE A 237 17.74 -0.03 2.95
N ASN A 238 18.39 1.09 2.59
CA ASN A 238 18.69 2.16 3.54
C ASN A 238 17.44 2.91 4.01
N ILE A 239 16.49 3.17 3.10
CA ILE A 239 15.21 3.81 3.41
C ILE A 239 14.37 2.89 4.29
N ASN A 240 14.28 1.59 3.99
CA ASN A 240 13.50 0.63 4.78
C ASN A 240 14.07 0.48 6.19
N ILE A 241 15.40 0.40 6.34
CA ILE A 241 16.05 0.36 7.66
C ILE A 241 15.78 1.66 8.43
N TYR A 242 15.92 2.83 7.79
CA TYR A 242 15.67 4.12 8.44
C TYR A 242 14.20 4.30 8.83
N LEU A 243 13.28 3.91 7.96
CA LEU A 243 11.84 4.00 8.19
C LEU A 243 11.41 3.04 9.31
N THR A 244 12.01 1.84 9.37
CA THR A 244 11.75 0.86 10.44
C THR A 244 12.29 1.37 11.78
N GLN A 245 13.49 1.97 11.82
CA GLN A 245 14.03 2.61 13.03
C GLN A 245 13.17 3.81 13.48
N LEU A 246 12.67 4.62 12.54
CA LEU A 246 11.75 5.71 12.82
C LEU A 246 10.42 5.18 13.38
N LEU A 247 9.85 4.14 12.78
CA LEU A 247 8.62 3.51 13.22
C LEU A 247 8.77 2.88 14.61
N ASP A 248 9.89 2.22 14.91
CA ASP A 248 10.15 1.66 16.24
C ASP A 248 10.35 2.75 17.30
N SER A 249 10.97 3.86 16.93
CA SER A 249 11.06 5.06 17.79
C SER A 249 9.67 5.66 18.06
N LEU A 250 8.78 5.66 17.06
CA LEU A 250 7.40 6.13 17.18
C LEU A 250 6.51 5.17 17.98
N LYS A 251 6.72 3.85 17.87
CA LYS A 251 6.01 2.83 18.68
C LYS A 251 6.26 3.03 20.18
N GLY A 252 7.46 3.48 20.56
CA GLY A 252 7.79 3.85 21.94
C GLY A 252 6.85 4.94 22.49
N SER A 253 6.55 5.95 21.68
CA SER A 253 5.64 7.05 22.03
C SER A 253 4.16 6.68 21.92
N ILE A 254 3.80 5.78 20.99
CA ILE A 254 2.41 5.34 20.74
C ILE A 254 1.91 4.38 21.83
N LYS A 255 2.79 3.62 22.51
CA LYS A 255 2.43 2.77 23.64
C LYS A 255 1.80 3.53 24.83
N PHE A 256 1.93 4.85 24.90
CA PHE A 256 1.40 5.67 25.99
C PHE A 256 -0.14 5.77 26.00
N PHE A 257 -0.81 5.54 24.87
CA PHE A 257 -2.27 5.61 24.78
C PHE A 257 -2.87 4.27 24.36
N PRO A 258 -3.73 3.66 25.19
CA PRO A 258 -4.46 2.44 24.84
C PRO A 258 -5.30 2.60 23.57
N GLU A 259 -5.45 1.53 22.80
CA GLU A 259 -6.05 1.55 21.46
C GLU A 259 -7.51 2.03 21.42
N TRP A 260 -8.27 1.67 22.45
CA TRP A 260 -9.66 2.11 22.63
C TRP A 260 -9.74 3.63 22.81
N VAL A 261 -8.70 4.28 23.34
CA VAL A 261 -8.65 5.75 23.46
C VAL A 261 -8.59 6.41 22.09
N TRP A 262 -7.79 5.87 21.15
CA TRP A 262 -7.74 6.37 19.77
C TRP A 262 -9.04 6.10 19.02
N ALA A 263 -9.60 4.90 19.14
CA ALA A 263 -10.89 4.57 18.53
C ALA A 263 -12.02 5.49 19.05
N ILE A 264 -12.08 5.71 20.36
CA ILE A 264 -13.03 6.62 21.00
C ILE A 264 -12.76 8.07 20.57
N PHE A 265 -11.50 8.50 20.45
CA PHE A 265 -11.15 9.84 20.00
C PHE A 265 -11.62 10.10 18.57
N PHE A 266 -11.36 9.18 17.63
CA PHE A 266 -11.81 9.32 16.24
C PHE A 266 -13.34 9.22 16.11
N LEU A 267 -13.97 8.31 16.86
CA LEU A 267 -15.42 8.18 16.88
C LEU A 267 -16.08 9.41 17.51
N MET A 268 -15.51 9.95 18.60
CA MET A 268 -15.96 11.20 19.21
C MET A 268 -15.74 12.38 18.27
N LEU A 269 -14.61 12.47 17.57
CA LEU A 269 -14.35 13.51 16.56
C LEU A 269 -15.40 13.45 15.44
N PHE A 270 -15.66 12.25 14.90
CA PHE A 270 -16.67 12.03 13.87
C PHE A 270 -18.08 12.37 14.36
N VAL A 271 -18.44 11.93 15.57
CA VAL A 271 -19.74 12.23 16.20
C VAL A 271 -19.87 13.71 16.51
N ILE A 272 -18.84 14.39 17.01
CA ILE A 272 -18.83 15.85 17.24
C ILE A 272 -19.03 16.59 15.93
N ILE A 273 -18.27 16.22 14.88
CA ILE A 273 -18.41 16.75 13.52
C ILE A 273 -19.87 16.59 13.07
N THR A 274 -20.43 15.40 13.20
CA THR A 274 -21.81 15.08 12.75
C THR A 274 -22.89 15.79 13.58
N ILE A 275 -22.79 15.80 14.92
CA ILE A 275 -23.73 16.47 15.83
C ILE A 275 -23.68 17.98 15.62
N LYS A 276 -22.48 18.55 15.49
CA LYS A 276 -22.31 19.99 15.22
C LYS A 276 -22.87 20.35 13.84
N ALA A 277 -22.76 19.45 12.85
CA ALA A 277 -23.44 19.57 11.56
C ALA A 277 -24.97 19.65 11.71
N ILE A 278 -25.54 18.70 12.44
CA ILE A 278 -26.99 18.56 12.61
C ILE A 278 -27.56 19.73 13.43
N ASN A 279 -26.90 20.13 14.51
CA ASN A 279 -27.36 21.23 15.36
C ASN A 279 -27.28 22.59 14.65
N LEU A 280 -26.26 22.83 13.81
CA LEU A 280 -26.17 24.03 12.98
C LEU A 280 -27.20 24.03 11.83
N PHE A 281 -27.55 22.85 11.31
CA PHE A 281 -28.64 22.69 10.35
C PHE A 281 -30.00 23.02 10.99
N LYS A 282 -30.25 22.53 12.21
CA LYS A 282 -31.50 22.81 12.94
C LYS A 282 -31.65 24.30 13.27
N SER A 283 -30.54 24.99 13.57
CA SER A 283 -30.50 26.45 13.77
C SER A 283 -30.80 27.25 12.48
N GLN A 284 -30.45 26.75 11.30
CA GLN A 284 -30.82 27.38 10.02
C GLN A 284 -32.31 27.32 9.70
N ASN A 285 -33.01 26.25 10.11
CA ASN A 285 -34.41 26.04 9.75
C ASN A 285 -35.39 26.92 10.55
N THR A 286 -34.95 27.52 11.67
CA THR A 286 -35.75 28.45 12.47
C THR A 286 -35.83 29.85 11.85
N MET A 287 -35.04 30.15 10.81
CA MET A 287 -34.98 31.46 10.13
C MET A 287 -35.44 31.41 8.65
N SER A 288 -36.09 30.34 8.22
CA SER A 288 -36.67 30.24 6.87
C SER A 288 -38.13 29.80 6.94
N HIS A 289 -39.02 30.71 7.38
CA HIS A 289 -40.38 30.66 6.91
C HIS A 289 -40.35 30.86 5.38
N LEU A 290 -41.01 29.96 4.63
CA LEU A 290 -41.12 29.87 3.17
C LEU A 290 -40.03 29.06 2.43
N ASN A 291 -39.88 27.76 2.70
CA ASN A 291 -39.81 26.77 1.61
C ASN A 291 -40.15 25.35 2.09
N LYS A 292 -41.39 24.95 1.88
CA LYS A 292 -41.93 23.61 2.15
C LYS A 292 -41.59 22.68 0.98
N ASN A 293 -40.33 22.24 0.81
CA ASN A 293 -40.03 20.95 0.15
C ASN A 293 -38.54 20.50 0.08
N ASN A 294 -37.68 20.78 1.07
CA ASN A 294 -36.30 20.27 1.02
C ASN A 294 -36.09 19.06 1.93
N ASN A 295 -36.40 17.88 1.39
CA ASN A 295 -36.16 16.55 1.95
C ASN A 295 -34.67 16.18 2.11
N VAL A 296 -33.74 17.15 2.02
CA VAL A 296 -32.29 16.89 1.96
C VAL A 296 -31.78 16.30 3.28
N THR A 297 -32.30 16.73 4.43
CA THR A 297 -31.99 16.08 5.72
C THR A 297 -32.51 14.66 5.78
N THR A 298 -33.70 14.42 5.24
CA THR A 298 -34.27 13.09 5.11
C THR A 298 -33.40 12.23 4.20
N TRP A 299 -32.92 12.74 3.06
CA TRP A 299 -32.01 12.03 2.15
C TRP A 299 -30.61 11.77 2.74
N VAL A 300 -30.07 12.67 3.56
CA VAL A 300 -28.78 12.47 4.25
C VAL A 300 -28.92 11.45 5.38
N LEU A 301 -29.99 11.52 6.18
CA LEU A 301 -30.31 10.51 7.18
C LEU A 301 -30.60 9.16 6.53
N ILE A 302 -31.36 9.13 5.45
CA ILE A 302 -31.61 7.92 4.65
C ILE A 302 -30.28 7.40 4.06
N GLY A 303 -29.38 8.25 3.58
CA GLY A 303 -28.07 7.84 3.07
C GLY A 303 -27.19 7.21 4.15
N VAL A 304 -27.14 7.82 5.34
CA VAL A 304 -26.41 7.29 6.51
C VAL A 304 -27.05 6.00 7.02
N ILE A 305 -28.39 5.93 7.05
CA ILE A 305 -29.14 4.73 7.43
C ILE A 305 -28.98 3.63 6.38
N ILE A 306 -28.97 3.93 5.09
CA ILE A 306 -28.73 2.95 4.01
C ILE A 306 -27.30 2.42 4.10
N ILE A 307 -26.30 3.26 4.35
CA ILE A 307 -24.91 2.82 4.54
C ILE A 307 -24.78 1.95 5.80
N LEU A 308 -25.42 2.35 6.90
CA LEU A 308 -25.44 1.57 8.15
C LEU A 308 -26.22 0.26 8.01
N VAL A 309 -27.37 0.26 7.35
CA VAL A 309 -28.22 -0.92 7.11
C VAL A 309 -27.59 -1.85 6.07
N TRP A 310 -26.87 -1.34 5.07
CA TRP A 310 -26.08 -2.14 4.15
C TRP A 310 -24.87 -2.77 4.86
N ALA A 311 -24.18 -2.01 5.72
CA ALA A 311 -23.10 -2.51 6.56
C ALA A 311 -23.57 -3.57 7.58
N LEU A 312 -24.73 -3.37 8.21
CA LEU A 312 -25.33 -4.29 9.17
C LEU A 312 -26.01 -5.50 8.49
N GLY A 313 -26.63 -5.30 7.33
CA GLY A 313 -27.29 -6.35 6.55
C GLY A 313 -26.29 -7.35 5.95
N ASN A 314 -25.11 -6.89 5.53
CA ASN A 314 -24.01 -7.77 5.14
C ASN A 314 -23.33 -8.47 6.33
N ALA A 315 -23.50 -7.97 7.56
CA ALA A 315 -22.98 -8.64 8.75
C ALA A 315 -23.83 -9.86 9.18
N SER A 316 -25.13 -9.87 8.85
CA SER A 316 -26.05 -10.96 9.26
C SER A 316 -26.03 -12.19 8.33
N ASN A 317 -25.51 -12.08 7.11
CA ASN A 317 -25.64 -13.12 6.07
C ASN A 317 -24.36 -13.90 5.73
N ARG A 318 -23.28 -13.78 6.50
CA ARG A 318 -22.07 -14.60 6.31
C ARG A 318 -21.53 -15.17 7.62
N GLY A 319 -22.36 -15.99 8.25
CA GLY A 319 -21.91 -17.01 9.20
C GLY A 319 -21.73 -18.34 8.48
N GLN A 320 -20.63 -18.52 7.72
CA GLN A 320 -20.04 -19.84 7.47
C GLN A 320 -18.66 -19.73 6.77
N SER A 321 -17.63 -20.03 7.56
CA SER A 321 -16.39 -20.75 7.23
C SER A 321 -15.63 -20.44 5.93
N THR A 322 -14.46 -19.80 6.08
CA THR A 322 -13.21 -20.28 5.48
C THR A 322 -12.06 -19.90 6.42
N ASP A 323 -11.35 -20.90 6.91
CA ASP A 323 -10.18 -20.79 7.78
C ASP A 323 -9.08 -19.94 7.14
N LEU A 324 -8.71 -18.84 7.80
CA LEU A 324 -7.65 -17.92 7.39
C LEU A 324 -6.84 -17.57 8.64
N ALA A 325 -5.76 -18.31 8.85
CA ALA A 325 -4.76 -18.07 9.88
C ALA A 325 -3.48 -17.52 9.24
N GLY A 326 -2.90 -16.48 9.83
CA GLY A 326 -1.55 -16.01 9.51
C GLY A 326 -1.39 -14.49 9.61
N ALA A 327 -1.08 -13.99 10.80
CA ALA A 327 -0.88 -12.58 11.10
C ALA A 327 0.34 -11.97 10.37
N ALA A 328 0.15 -10.82 9.73
CA ALA A 328 1.23 -10.06 9.08
C ALA A 328 1.53 -8.74 9.80
N ASN A 329 2.84 -8.49 9.97
CA ASN A 329 3.44 -7.28 10.55
C ASN A 329 3.31 -6.07 9.60
N PRO A 330 3.28 -4.84 10.13
CA PRO A 330 3.17 -3.63 9.31
C PRO A 330 4.56 -3.25 8.80
N ALA A 331 5.00 -3.89 7.73
CA ALA A 331 6.13 -3.40 6.94
C ALA A 331 5.56 -2.52 5.82
N VAL A 332 5.93 -1.24 5.88
CA VAL A 332 5.78 -0.31 4.77
C VAL A 332 6.72 -0.82 3.69
N ASP A 333 6.22 -1.64 2.77
CA ASP A 333 7.06 -2.10 1.69
C ASP A 333 6.38 -2.21 0.33
N SER A 334 7.27 -2.11 -0.62
CA SER A 334 7.13 -1.71 -2.00
C SER A 334 6.43 -2.80 -2.82
N MET A 335 5.12 -2.70 -3.06
CA MET A 335 4.38 -3.81 -3.67
C MET A 335 3.50 -3.40 -4.85
N ALA A 336 4.06 -3.57 -6.05
CA ALA A 336 3.28 -3.95 -7.23
C ALA A 336 4.03 -5.03 -8.03
N GLY A 337 3.46 -6.24 -8.04
CA GLY A 337 3.91 -7.43 -8.78
C GLY A 337 4.73 -8.37 -7.90
N HIS A 338 4.27 -9.56 -7.50
CA HIS A 338 4.28 -10.73 -8.38
C HIS A 338 3.47 -11.95 -7.86
N HIS A 339 2.27 -11.77 -7.30
CA HIS A 339 1.40 -12.93 -7.00
C HIS A 339 0.77 -13.50 -8.29
N THR A 340 1.52 -14.28 -9.05
CA THR A 340 0.97 -15.09 -10.16
C THR A 340 0.26 -16.32 -9.60
N GLY A 341 -1.03 -16.18 -9.28
CA GLY A 341 -1.88 -17.32 -8.94
C GLY A 341 -2.18 -18.20 -10.16
N GLY A 342 -1.95 -19.51 -10.01
CA GLY A 342 -2.75 -20.56 -10.67
C GLY A 342 -1.98 -21.59 -11.49
N VAL A 343 -1.33 -21.18 -12.57
CA VAL A 343 -0.90 -22.15 -13.62
C VAL A 343 0.60 -22.47 -13.59
N LYS A 344 1.45 -21.56 -13.08
CA LYS A 344 2.91 -21.79 -12.99
C LYS A 344 3.36 -22.45 -11.68
N ASN A 345 2.60 -22.28 -10.60
CA ASN A 345 2.91 -22.83 -9.27
C ASN A 345 2.92 -24.37 -9.23
N SER A 346 2.11 -25.04 -10.06
CA SER A 346 2.03 -26.50 -10.04
C SER A 346 3.31 -27.18 -10.55
N ALA A 347 4.02 -26.59 -11.52
CA ALA A 347 5.20 -27.21 -12.12
C ALA A 347 6.47 -27.07 -11.26
N SER A 348 6.63 -25.94 -10.55
CA SER A 348 7.78 -25.72 -9.67
C SER A 348 7.65 -26.46 -8.35
N THR A 349 6.45 -26.44 -7.74
CA THR A 349 6.15 -27.28 -6.56
C THR A 349 6.32 -28.75 -6.90
N ALA A 350 5.91 -29.21 -8.09
CA ALA A 350 6.16 -30.58 -8.54
C ALA A 350 7.66 -30.90 -8.70
N LYS A 351 8.50 -29.95 -9.14
CA LYS A 351 9.95 -30.14 -9.21
C LYS A 351 10.56 -30.30 -7.81
N LEU A 352 10.13 -29.47 -6.87
CA LEU A 352 10.60 -29.49 -5.48
C LEU A 352 10.15 -30.76 -4.75
N GLU A 353 8.86 -31.09 -4.80
CA GLU A 353 8.29 -32.32 -4.22
C GLU A 353 8.88 -33.57 -4.86
N GLY A 354 9.19 -33.51 -6.16
CA GLY A 354 9.83 -34.60 -6.90
C GLY A 354 11.25 -34.96 -6.45
N LEU A 355 11.86 -34.17 -5.55
CA LEU A 355 13.16 -34.48 -4.94
C LEU A 355 13.03 -35.42 -3.74
N VAL A 356 11.86 -35.46 -3.08
CA VAL A 356 11.67 -36.27 -1.87
C VAL A 356 11.91 -37.75 -2.16
N GLY A 357 12.74 -38.38 -1.33
CA GLY A 357 13.15 -39.78 -1.46
C GLY A 357 14.28 -40.02 -2.46
N LYS A 358 14.81 -38.99 -3.12
CA LYS A 358 15.95 -39.09 -4.05
C LYS A 358 17.23 -38.54 -3.42
N VAL A 359 18.37 -38.95 -3.98
CA VAL A 359 19.66 -38.33 -3.67
C VAL A 359 19.58 -36.84 -4.05
N SER A 360 20.03 -35.99 -3.14
CA SER A 360 20.10 -34.55 -3.35
C SER A 360 20.85 -34.22 -4.65
N PRO A 361 20.41 -33.23 -5.44
CA PRO A 361 21.24 -32.64 -6.48
C PRO A 361 22.63 -32.30 -5.93
N ASN A 362 23.67 -32.53 -6.73
CA ASN A 362 25.03 -32.19 -6.32
C ASN A 362 25.20 -30.67 -6.27
N PHE A 363 25.93 -30.17 -5.28
CA PHE A 363 26.24 -28.75 -5.11
C PHE A 363 27.59 -28.58 -4.42
N SER A 364 28.19 -27.40 -4.61
CA SER A 364 29.37 -26.95 -3.88
C SER A 364 29.27 -25.44 -3.75
N LEU A 365 29.09 -24.92 -2.55
CA LEU A 365 29.00 -23.49 -2.28
C LEU A 365 29.92 -23.10 -1.14
N SER A 366 30.43 -21.87 -1.18
CA SER A 366 31.27 -21.31 -0.11
C SER A 366 30.49 -20.37 0.79
N ASP A 367 30.88 -20.30 2.06
CA ASP A 367 30.46 -19.25 2.98
C ASP A 367 31.37 -18.00 2.89
N PHE A 368 31.20 -17.08 3.85
CA PHE A 368 31.95 -15.83 3.89
C PHE A 368 33.44 -16.03 4.22
N ASP A 369 33.76 -17.02 5.05
CA ASP A 369 35.13 -17.33 5.48
C ASP A 369 35.89 -18.19 4.45
N GLY A 370 35.22 -18.59 3.38
CA GLY A 370 35.76 -19.43 2.31
C GLY A 370 35.66 -20.93 2.59
N ASN A 371 34.93 -21.35 3.62
CA ASN A 371 34.63 -22.76 3.87
C ASN A 371 33.71 -23.27 2.76
N ASN A 372 34.07 -24.39 2.14
CA ASN A 372 33.30 -24.99 1.05
C ASN A 372 32.40 -26.12 1.56
N TYR A 373 31.11 -26.04 1.23
CA TYR A 373 30.08 -26.99 1.58
C TYR A 373 29.61 -27.70 0.32
N SER A 374 29.85 -29.01 0.26
CA SER A 374 29.41 -29.86 -0.84
C SER A 374 28.60 -31.03 -0.31
N LEU A 375 27.80 -31.66 -1.18
CA LEU A 375 27.03 -32.85 -0.78
C LEU A 375 27.95 -33.97 -0.23
N GLU A 376 29.18 -34.06 -0.72
CA GLU A 376 30.16 -35.04 -0.27
C GLU A 376 30.73 -34.69 1.11
N SER A 377 31.07 -33.42 1.37
CA SER A 377 31.58 -32.99 2.68
C SER A 377 30.53 -33.06 3.79
N LEU A 378 29.26 -33.08 3.43
CA LEU A 378 28.12 -33.14 4.33
C LEU A 378 27.61 -34.55 4.62
N LYS A 379 28.16 -35.59 3.96
CA LYS A 379 27.77 -36.99 4.24
C LYS A 379 27.99 -37.34 5.71
N GLY A 380 27.05 -38.10 6.28
CA GLY A 380 27.07 -38.48 7.69
C GLY A 380 26.42 -37.46 8.64
N LYS A 381 26.04 -36.27 8.15
CA LYS A 381 25.32 -35.25 8.92
C LYS A 381 23.91 -35.02 8.37
N ASN A 382 22.99 -34.63 9.24
CA ASN A 382 21.72 -34.09 8.79
C ASN A 382 21.95 -32.66 8.30
N VAL A 383 21.28 -32.26 7.22
CA VAL A 383 21.44 -30.92 6.62
C VAL A 383 20.07 -30.28 6.44
N VAL A 384 19.98 -29.01 6.80
CA VAL A 384 18.83 -28.15 6.45
C VAL A 384 19.34 -27.07 5.50
N LEU A 385 18.80 -27.04 4.30
CA LEU A 385 19.01 -25.96 3.35
C LEU A 385 17.83 -24.99 3.46
N PHE A 386 18.13 -23.71 3.72
CA PHE A 386 17.15 -22.64 3.71
C PHE A 386 17.44 -21.70 2.54
N PHE A 387 16.72 -21.91 1.44
CA PHE A 387 16.73 -21.01 0.29
C PHE A 387 15.94 -19.75 0.62
N ASN A 388 16.47 -18.59 0.24
CA ASN A 388 15.80 -17.31 0.48
C ASN A 388 16.33 -16.17 -0.42
N GLU A 389 15.54 -15.10 -0.57
CA GLU A 389 15.91 -13.94 -1.42
C GLU A 389 17.01 -13.04 -0.83
N GLY A 390 17.62 -13.44 0.29
CA GLY A 390 18.78 -12.79 0.87
C GLY A 390 18.50 -11.37 1.36
N LEU A 391 19.29 -10.41 0.89
CA LEU A 391 19.26 -9.01 1.35
C LEU A 391 17.90 -8.32 1.11
N MET A 392 17.17 -8.75 0.09
CA MET A 392 15.86 -8.18 -0.26
C MET A 392 14.72 -8.70 0.64
N CYS A 393 14.93 -9.82 1.33
CA CYS A 393 13.93 -10.44 2.21
C CYS A 393 14.02 -9.98 3.68
N TYR A 394 14.48 -8.75 3.90
CA TYR A 394 14.41 -8.15 5.22
C TYR A 394 12.97 -7.73 5.56
N PRO A 395 12.45 -7.99 6.77
CA PRO A 395 13.10 -8.69 7.90
C PRO A 395 12.84 -10.20 7.95
N ALA A 396 11.91 -10.73 7.16
CA ALA A 396 11.37 -12.08 7.34
C ALA A 396 12.44 -13.18 7.24
N CYS A 397 13.21 -13.21 6.14
CA CYS A 397 14.27 -14.21 5.98
C CYS A 397 15.41 -14.00 6.98
N TRP A 398 15.72 -12.75 7.33
CA TRP A 398 16.79 -12.45 8.29
C TRP A 398 16.45 -12.96 9.69
N ASN A 399 15.21 -12.79 10.11
CA ASN A 399 14.71 -13.33 11.37
C ASN A 399 14.78 -14.86 11.38
N GLN A 400 14.44 -15.52 10.27
CA GLN A 400 14.58 -16.97 10.15
C GLN A 400 16.05 -17.42 10.19
N ILE A 401 16.96 -16.74 9.48
CA ILE A 401 18.40 -17.04 9.47
C ILE A 401 18.95 -17.02 10.90
N VAL A 402 18.65 -15.95 11.64
CA VAL A 402 19.09 -15.81 13.04
C VAL A 402 18.40 -16.84 13.93
N ALA A 403 17.10 -17.08 13.75
CA ALA A 403 16.39 -18.08 14.54
C ALA A 403 16.94 -19.49 14.34
N LEU A 404 17.39 -19.84 13.12
CA LEU A 404 18.02 -21.14 12.86
C LEU A 404 19.38 -21.27 13.54
N ALA A 405 20.18 -20.20 13.55
CA ALA A 405 21.50 -20.19 14.16
C ALA A 405 21.45 -20.22 15.70
N ASP A 406 20.42 -19.62 16.30
CA ASP A 406 20.25 -19.51 17.76
C ASP A 406 19.55 -20.75 18.39
N ASP A 407 19.10 -21.72 17.58
CA ASP A 407 18.35 -22.89 18.07
C ASP A 407 19.26 -24.06 18.43
N SER A 408 19.50 -24.25 19.72
CA SER A 408 20.36 -25.33 20.25
C SER A 408 19.93 -26.74 19.85
N ARG A 409 18.66 -26.94 19.47
CA ARG A 409 18.17 -28.26 18.99
C ARG A 409 18.73 -28.64 17.62
N LEU A 410 19.33 -27.69 16.90
CA LEU A 410 19.93 -27.89 15.58
C LEU A 410 21.46 -27.98 15.63
N GLU A 411 22.10 -28.01 16.81
CA GLU A 411 23.56 -28.08 16.94
C GLU A 411 24.20 -29.28 16.22
N ASP A 412 23.53 -30.44 16.21
CA ASP A 412 23.98 -31.66 15.50
C ASP A 412 23.61 -31.67 14.00
N THR A 413 23.00 -30.59 13.49
CA THR A 413 22.52 -30.45 12.12
C THR A 413 23.27 -29.32 11.42
N VAL A 414 23.72 -29.53 10.19
CA VAL A 414 24.31 -28.45 9.40
C VAL A 414 23.19 -27.63 8.77
N VAL A 415 23.03 -26.38 9.19
CA VAL A 415 22.03 -25.47 8.62
C VAL A 415 22.72 -24.47 7.69
N LEU A 416 22.35 -24.49 6.40
CA LEU A 416 22.91 -23.61 5.38
C LEU A 416 21.83 -22.68 4.84
N SER A 417 22.02 -21.38 5.00
CA SER A 417 21.17 -20.36 4.38
C SER A 417 21.70 -20.03 2.99
N VAL A 418 21.01 -20.47 1.95
CA VAL A 418 21.43 -20.33 0.54
C VAL A 418 20.87 -19.04 -0.03
N VAL A 419 21.75 -18.13 -0.44
CA VAL A 419 21.40 -16.84 -1.04
C VAL A 419 22.08 -16.66 -2.39
N VAL A 420 21.54 -15.79 -3.24
CA VAL A 420 22.12 -15.45 -4.56
C VAL A 420 22.90 -14.13 -4.55
N ASP A 421 22.97 -13.46 -3.40
CA ASP A 421 23.74 -12.23 -3.19
C ASP A 421 25.25 -12.49 -3.27
N SER A 422 26.04 -11.42 -3.32
CA SER A 422 27.51 -11.51 -3.21
C SER A 422 27.97 -11.51 -1.75
N ALA A 423 29.11 -12.15 -1.47
CA ALA A 423 29.76 -12.11 -0.15
C ALA A 423 30.05 -10.67 0.32
N GLN A 424 30.40 -9.79 -0.61
CA GLN A 424 30.68 -8.39 -0.31
C GLN A 424 29.42 -7.61 0.11
N ASP A 425 28.26 -7.90 -0.49
CA ASP A 425 27.01 -7.26 -0.10
C ASP A 425 26.52 -7.77 1.26
N TRP A 426 26.66 -9.07 1.53
CA TRP A 426 26.33 -9.63 2.85
C TRP A 426 27.21 -9.06 3.97
N GLN A 427 28.48 -8.75 3.70
CA GLN A 427 29.36 -8.10 4.68
C GLN A 427 28.80 -6.74 5.16
N ARG A 428 28.15 -5.98 4.26
CA ARG A 428 27.52 -4.69 4.63
C ARG A 428 26.27 -4.87 5.47
N ALA A 429 25.62 -6.02 5.38
CA ALA A 429 24.45 -6.31 6.18
C ALA A 429 24.81 -6.93 7.54
N ILE A 430 25.85 -7.76 7.61
CA ILE A 430 26.44 -8.21 8.89
C ILE A 430 26.93 -7.01 9.71
N SER A 431 27.56 -6.01 9.09
CA SER A 431 28.00 -4.81 9.82
C SER A 431 26.84 -3.99 10.41
N LYS A 432 25.63 -4.12 9.85
CA LYS A 432 24.41 -3.50 10.38
C LYS A 432 23.66 -4.39 11.37
N MET A 433 23.74 -5.71 11.21
CA MET A 433 23.11 -6.71 12.06
C MET A 433 24.11 -7.85 12.38
N PRO A 434 24.95 -7.68 13.42
CA PRO A 434 26.03 -8.62 13.72
C PRO A 434 25.57 -10.06 14.00
N LYS A 435 24.33 -10.25 14.48
CA LYS A 435 23.74 -11.58 14.71
C LYS A 435 23.69 -12.47 13.46
N LEU A 436 23.69 -11.88 12.27
CA LEU A 436 23.74 -12.67 11.03
C LEU A 436 25.07 -13.41 10.85
N ALA A 437 26.15 -12.96 11.49
CA ALA A 437 27.45 -13.64 11.43
C ALA A 437 27.45 -14.98 12.17
N GLU A 438 26.48 -15.24 13.05
CA GLU A 438 26.34 -16.51 13.76
C GLU A 438 25.76 -17.61 12.86
N ALA A 439 25.10 -17.24 11.75
CA ALA A 439 24.50 -18.17 10.82
C ALA A 439 25.45 -18.53 9.67
N THR A 440 25.44 -19.79 9.24
CA THR A 440 26.16 -20.22 8.03
C THR A 440 25.37 -19.84 6.78
N VAL A 441 25.81 -18.75 6.13
CA VAL A 441 25.25 -18.28 4.87
C VAL A 441 26.17 -18.66 3.71
N VAL A 442 25.63 -19.30 2.67
CA VAL A 442 26.37 -19.77 1.49
C VAL A 442 25.87 -19.10 0.21
N PHE A 443 26.78 -18.87 -0.73
CA PHE A 443 26.59 -17.94 -1.86
C PHE A 443 26.43 -18.63 -3.22
N ASP A 444 25.18 -18.78 -3.68
CA ASP A 444 24.79 -19.30 -5.00
C ASP A 444 24.69 -18.18 -6.06
N THR A 445 25.78 -17.44 -6.27
CA THR A 445 25.80 -16.23 -7.12
C THR A 445 25.39 -16.47 -8.58
N ASN A 446 25.61 -17.68 -9.11
CA ASN A 446 25.22 -18.09 -10.46
C ASN A 446 23.81 -18.72 -10.52
N ARG A 447 23.15 -18.91 -9.36
CA ARG A 447 21.82 -19.52 -9.21
C ARG A 447 21.75 -20.99 -9.65
N GLU A 448 22.89 -21.68 -9.77
CA GLU A 448 22.92 -23.06 -10.24
C GLU A 448 22.26 -24.01 -9.24
N MET A 449 22.56 -23.84 -7.95
CA MET A 449 21.96 -24.67 -6.90
C MET A 449 20.47 -24.36 -6.77
N SER A 450 20.10 -23.08 -6.67
CA SER A 450 18.71 -22.64 -6.56
C SER A 450 17.86 -23.13 -7.74
N ASN A 451 18.42 -23.15 -8.95
CA ASN A 451 17.74 -23.70 -10.12
C ASN A 451 17.65 -25.24 -10.08
N ALA A 452 18.70 -25.94 -9.66
CA ALA A 452 18.72 -27.39 -9.55
C ALA A 452 17.63 -27.90 -8.59
N PHE A 453 17.47 -27.24 -7.46
CA PHE A 453 16.43 -27.56 -6.47
C PHE A 453 15.03 -27.00 -6.81
N GLY A 454 14.91 -26.14 -7.84
CA GLY A 454 13.64 -25.53 -8.24
C GLY A 454 13.19 -24.34 -7.38
N ALA A 455 14.04 -23.89 -6.46
CA ALA A 455 13.76 -22.83 -5.48
C ALA A 455 13.49 -21.46 -6.13
N LEU A 456 14.02 -21.19 -7.33
CA LEU A 456 13.79 -19.91 -8.04
C LEU A 456 12.34 -19.66 -8.44
N THR A 457 11.51 -20.70 -8.47
CA THR A 457 10.16 -20.63 -9.04
C THR A 457 9.08 -21.07 -8.06
N THR A 458 9.41 -21.14 -6.77
CA THR A 458 8.45 -21.55 -5.75
C THR A 458 7.39 -20.46 -5.51
N PRO A 459 6.18 -20.82 -5.04
CA PRO A 459 5.15 -19.85 -4.71
C PRO A 459 5.57 -18.76 -3.71
N SER A 460 6.51 -19.06 -2.81
CA SER A 460 7.05 -18.10 -1.85
C SER A 460 8.05 -17.08 -2.44
N SER A 461 8.54 -17.29 -3.66
CA SER A 461 9.42 -16.33 -4.35
C SER A 461 8.62 -15.09 -4.77
N MET A 462 8.96 -13.94 -4.20
CA MET A 462 8.47 -12.62 -4.59
C MET A 462 9.12 -12.17 -5.90
N HIS A 463 10.31 -12.68 -6.22
CA HIS A 463 11.04 -12.41 -7.46
C HIS A 463 11.12 -13.68 -8.34
N TYR A 464 9.96 -14.11 -8.82
CA TYR A 464 9.78 -15.37 -9.54
C TYR A 464 10.75 -15.53 -10.72
N GLY A 465 11.55 -16.59 -10.67
CA GLY A 465 12.54 -16.97 -11.68
C GLY A 465 13.90 -16.29 -11.54
N SER A 466 14.07 -15.35 -10.61
CA SER A 466 15.33 -14.63 -10.41
C SER A 466 15.92 -14.77 -9.01
N LEU A 467 15.11 -14.81 -7.95
CA LEU A 467 15.55 -15.09 -6.58
C LEU A 467 14.85 -16.33 -6.03
N PRO A 468 15.51 -17.12 -5.18
CA PRO A 468 14.89 -18.30 -4.59
C PRO A 468 13.84 -17.89 -3.56
N GLY A 469 12.74 -18.64 -3.49
CA GLY A 469 11.71 -18.42 -2.48
C GLY A 469 12.16 -18.82 -1.08
N HIS A 470 11.28 -18.60 -0.10
CA HIS A 470 11.44 -18.97 1.31
C HIS A 470 11.17 -20.47 1.49
N THR A 471 12.15 -21.28 1.09
CA THR A 471 12.01 -22.73 0.94
C THR A 471 13.02 -23.48 1.79
N TYR A 472 12.55 -24.53 2.45
CA TYR A 472 13.34 -25.41 3.30
C TYR A 472 13.47 -26.80 2.70
N ILE A 473 14.66 -27.38 2.79
CA ILE A 473 14.93 -28.75 2.35
C ILE A 473 15.73 -29.48 3.43
N VAL A 474 15.24 -30.63 3.86
CA VAL A 474 15.90 -31.50 4.84
C VAL A 474 16.53 -32.68 4.13
N ILE A 475 17.83 -32.86 4.33
CA ILE A 475 18.64 -33.94 3.76
C ILE A 475 19.18 -34.79 4.91
N ASP A 476 19.08 -36.10 4.78
CA ASP A 476 19.60 -37.04 5.78
C ASP A 476 21.11 -37.31 5.65
N LYS A 477 21.65 -38.09 6.59
CA LYS A 477 23.05 -38.52 6.62
C LYS A 477 23.52 -39.28 5.37
N ALA A 478 22.60 -39.87 4.60
CA ALA A 478 22.90 -40.59 3.36
C ALA A 478 22.88 -39.66 2.13
N GLY A 479 22.54 -38.38 2.29
CA GLY A 479 22.40 -37.41 1.20
C GLY A 479 21.05 -37.51 0.48
N ILE A 480 20.04 -38.13 1.10
CA ILE A 480 18.69 -38.28 0.54
C ILE A 480 17.81 -37.13 1.05
N VAL A 481 17.08 -36.49 0.14
CA VAL A 481 16.10 -35.46 0.48
C VAL A 481 14.90 -36.13 1.15
N ARG A 482 14.61 -35.76 2.40
CA ARG A 482 13.53 -36.36 3.21
C ARG A 482 12.31 -35.48 3.31
N HIS A 483 12.50 -34.17 3.29
CA HIS A 483 11.42 -33.21 3.41
C HIS A 483 11.73 -31.96 2.60
N VAL A 484 10.69 -31.40 1.99
CA VAL A 484 10.73 -30.10 1.32
C VAL A 484 9.51 -29.32 1.76
N TYR A 485 9.69 -28.03 2.04
CA TYR A 485 8.61 -27.16 2.44
C TYR A 485 8.84 -25.75 1.90
N ASP A 486 7.83 -25.22 1.22
CA ASP A 486 7.82 -23.84 0.75
C ASP A 486 6.86 -23.03 1.61
N ASP A 487 7.33 -21.90 2.16
CA ASP A 487 6.52 -21.07 3.07
C ASP A 487 6.21 -19.69 2.45
N PRO A 488 5.08 -19.53 1.75
CA PRO A 488 4.64 -18.22 1.26
C PRO A 488 4.35 -17.21 2.37
N ASN A 489 4.16 -17.65 3.61
CA ASN A 489 3.90 -16.76 4.74
C ASN A 489 5.19 -16.30 5.43
N MET A 490 6.36 -16.86 5.05
CA MET A 490 7.68 -16.52 5.58
C MET A 490 7.74 -16.52 7.11
N ALA A 491 7.08 -17.51 7.73
CA ALA A 491 7.01 -17.63 9.18
C ALA A 491 8.27 -18.29 9.75
N ILE A 492 8.48 -18.15 11.07
CA ILE A 492 9.58 -18.84 11.74
C ILE A 492 9.26 -20.34 11.84
N HIS A 493 10.04 -21.19 11.17
CA HIS A 493 9.70 -22.60 10.95
C HIS A 493 10.53 -23.63 11.75
N ASN A 494 11.32 -23.18 12.73
CA ASN A 494 12.21 -24.04 13.52
C ASN A 494 11.53 -25.27 14.11
N ASN A 495 10.34 -25.12 14.72
CA ASN A 495 9.63 -26.23 15.35
C ASN A 495 9.22 -27.31 14.33
N GLY A 496 8.82 -26.90 13.12
CA GLY A 496 8.50 -27.82 12.04
C GLY A 496 9.74 -28.58 11.58
N LEU A 497 10.85 -27.87 11.37
CA LEU A 497 12.12 -28.47 10.93
C LEU A 497 12.68 -29.46 11.95
N VAL A 498 12.67 -29.12 13.24
CA VAL A 498 13.09 -30.02 14.32
C VAL A 498 12.23 -31.28 14.36
N ASN A 499 10.91 -31.15 14.15
CA ASN A 499 10.01 -32.30 14.11
C ASN A 499 10.29 -33.21 12.89
N GLU A 500 10.56 -32.64 11.71
CA GLU A 500 10.93 -33.42 10.52
C GLU A 500 12.29 -34.11 10.68
N LEU A 501 13.28 -33.43 11.28
CA LEU A 501 14.58 -34.03 11.62
C LEU A 501 14.41 -35.21 12.60
N GLY A 502 13.50 -35.08 13.57
CA GLY A 502 13.15 -36.14 14.52
C GLY A 502 12.58 -37.41 13.90
N LYS A 503 12.08 -37.36 12.65
CA LYS A 503 11.61 -38.55 11.92
C LYS A 503 12.73 -39.31 11.18
N ILE A 504 13.90 -38.69 11.08
CA ILE A 504 15.05 -39.19 10.31
C ILE A 504 16.16 -39.70 11.24
N LEU A 505 16.14 -39.25 12.51
CA LEU A 505 16.91 -39.83 13.62
C LEU A 505 16.40 -41.22 13.97
#